data_AF-A0A7X7R5F0-F1
#
_entry.id   AF-A0A7X7R5F0-F1
#
_cell.length_a   1.000
_cell.length_b   1.000
_cell.length_c   1.000
_cell.angle_alpha   90.00
_cell.angle_beta   90.00
_cell.angle_gamma   90.00
#
_symmetry.space_group_name_H-M   'P 1'
#
loop_
_entity.id
_entity.type
_entity.pdbx_description
1 polymer ?
#
loop_
_entity_poly.entity_id
_entity_poly.type
_entity_poly.pdbx_seq_one_letter_code
_entity_poly.pdbx_strand_id
1 'polypeptide(L)'
;MKLTERIHSYQPINEQEKVDKQTILDFIANNSDALSRNNQVAHLTSSAIIVNQAMDKILFVYHNIYQSWSWVGGHNDDDPDFLHVALKEAKEETGVKKIVP
;
A
#
# COMPACT_ATOMS: atom_id res chain seq x y z
N MET A 1 5.97 -16.14 -3.25
CA MET A 1 7.13 -15.36 -2.76
C MET A 1 6.72 -14.72 -1.46
N LYS A 2 7.48 -14.90 -0.38
CA LYS A 2 7.18 -14.29 0.93
C LYS A 2 7.28 -12.76 0.82
N LEU A 3 6.50 -12.02 1.62
CA LEU A 3 6.48 -10.55 1.62
C LEU A 3 7.88 -9.93 1.68
N THR A 4 8.71 -10.41 2.60
CA THR A 4 10.08 -9.94 2.79
C THR A 4 10.93 -10.13 1.55
N GLU A 5 10.79 -11.26 0.84
CA GLU A 5 11.49 -11.52 -0.42
C GLU A 5 11.10 -10.48 -1.48
N ARG A 6 9.81 -10.11 -1.60
CA ARG A 6 9.35 -9.08 -2.54
C ARG A 6 10.00 -7.72 -2.24
N ILE A 7 10.00 -7.31 -0.97
CA ILE A 7 10.60 -6.04 -0.53
C ILE A 7 12.12 -6.08 -0.74
N HIS A 8 12.80 -7.20 -0.45
CA HIS A 8 14.22 -7.36 -0.75
C HIS A 8 14.52 -7.24 -2.25
N SER A 9 13.66 -7.77 -3.11
CA SER A 9 13.85 -7.73 -4.57
C SER A 9 13.50 -6.39 -5.23
N TYR A 10 12.69 -5.55 -4.55
CA TYR A 10 12.31 -4.23 -5.02
C TYR A 10 13.55 -3.37 -5.29
N GLN A 11 13.58 -2.68 -6.44
CA GLN A 11 14.69 -1.81 -6.85
C GLN A 11 14.28 -0.36 -6.62
N PRO A 12 14.84 0.33 -5.61
CA PRO A 12 14.53 1.74 -5.36
C PRO A 12 14.87 2.61 -6.57
N ILE A 13 13.97 3.52 -6.90
CA ILE A 13 14.09 4.45 -8.03
C ILE A 13 14.79 5.75 -7.59
N ASN A 14 14.72 6.08 -6.30
CA ASN A 14 15.31 7.29 -5.74
C ASN A 14 15.87 7.06 -4.31
N GLU A 15 16.53 8.07 -3.76
CA GLU A 15 17.12 7.98 -2.41
C GLU A 15 16.08 7.81 -1.31
N GLN A 16 14.87 8.36 -1.48
CA GLN A 16 13.78 8.19 -0.52
C GLN A 16 13.39 6.72 -0.41
N GLU A 17 13.12 6.06 -1.55
CA GLU A 17 12.74 4.65 -1.59
C GLU A 17 13.86 3.72 -1.09
N LYS A 18 15.13 4.13 -1.22
CA LYS A 18 16.28 3.37 -0.70
C LYS A 18 16.29 3.37 0.82
N VAL A 19 16.06 4.52 1.44
CA VAL A 19 15.95 4.67 2.90
C VAL A 19 14.68 3.98 3.41
N ASP A 20 13.55 4.16 2.73
CA ASP A 20 12.28 3.56 3.10
C ASP A 20 12.34 2.03 3.04
N LYS A 21 12.94 1.47 1.98
CA LYS A 21 13.14 0.02 1.86
C LYS A 21 13.93 -0.54 3.04
N GLN A 22 15.04 0.11 3.41
CA GLN A 22 15.86 -0.34 4.54
C GLN A 22 15.06 -0.25 5.86
N THR A 23 14.37 0.87 6.08
CA THR A 23 13.53 1.09 7.26
C THR A 23 12.43 0.03 7.39
N ILE A 24 11.75 -0.29 6.29
CA ILE A 24 10.70 -1.31 6.25
C ILE A 24 11.26 -2.70 6.56
N LEU A 25 12.40 -3.07 5.97
CA LEU A 25 13.04 -4.37 6.24
C LEU A 25 13.47 -4.50 7.70
N ASP A 26 14.09 -3.46 8.26
CA ASP A 26 14.49 -3.43 9.67
C ASP A 26 13.26 -3.49 10.59
N PHE A 27 12.17 -2.79 10.24
CA PHE A 27 10.93 -2.84 10.99
C PHE A 27 10.33 -4.25 11.01
N ILE A 28 10.22 -4.91 9.85
CA ILE A 28 9.69 -6.28 9.76
C ILE A 28 10.58 -7.27 10.52
N ALA A 29 11.90 -7.12 10.46
CA ALA A 29 12.83 -8.01 11.15
C ALA A 29 12.71 -7.93 12.69
N ASN A 30 12.34 -6.76 13.22
CA ASN A 30 12.25 -6.51 14.66
C ASN A 30 10.83 -6.61 15.24
N ASN A 31 9.80 -6.67 14.40
CA ASN A 31 8.40 -6.64 14.83
C ASN A 31 7.61 -7.79 14.20
N SER A 32 7.29 -8.82 14.99
CA SER A 32 6.46 -9.96 14.54
C SER A 32 5.03 -9.56 14.18
N ASP A 33 4.57 -8.42 14.68
CA ASP A 33 3.23 -7.86 14.48
C ASP A 33 3.21 -6.74 13.43
N ALA A 34 4.19 -6.70 12.52
CA ALA A 34 4.34 -5.63 11.51
C ALA A 34 3.12 -5.41 10.59
N LEU A 35 2.18 -6.35 10.51
CA LEU A 35 0.94 -6.23 9.73
C LEU A 35 -0.25 -5.73 10.57
N SER A 36 -0.15 -5.80 11.89
CA SER A 36 -1.28 -5.56 12.78
C SER A 36 -1.35 -4.09 13.15
N ARG A 37 -2.52 -3.47 12.96
CA ARG A 37 -2.77 -2.11 13.46
C ARG A 37 -2.67 -1.99 14.99
N ASN A 38 -2.61 -3.11 15.71
CA ASN A 38 -2.37 -3.13 17.15
C ASN A 38 -0.95 -2.66 17.49
N ASN A 39 0.01 -2.79 16.57
CA ASN A 39 1.31 -2.15 16.72
C ASN A 39 1.13 -0.62 16.60
N GLN A 40 1.23 0.05 17.76
CA GLN A 40 0.99 1.50 17.88
C GLN A 40 2.16 2.35 17.38
N VAL A 41 3.32 1.74 17.07
CA VAL A 41 4.49 2.46 16.55
C VAL A 41 4.39 2.59 15.04
N ALA A 42 4.22 1.47 14.33
CA ALA A 42 4.06 1.42 12.88
C ALA A 42 3.45 0.08 12.46
N HIS A 43 2.92 0.01 11.24
CA HIS A 43 2.48 -1.23 10.61
C HIS A 43 2.40 -1.03 9.09
N LEU A 44 2.38 -2.12 8.35
CA LEU A 44 2.35 -2.09 6.89
C LEU A 44 0.93 -1.78 6.36
N THR A 45 0.91 -1.04 5.26
CA THR A 45 -0.30 -0.65 4.54
C THR A 45 -0.14 -0.93 3.05
N SER A 46 -1.26 -1.00 2.34
CA SER A 46 -1.30 -1.20 0.90
C SER A 46 -2.09 -0.07 0.26
N SER A 47 -1.55 0.53 -0.80
CA SER A 47 -2.18 1.61 -1.56
C SER A 47 -2.35 1.22 -3.03
N ALA A 48 -3.36 1.81 -3.70
CA ALA A 48 -3.61 1.60 -5.11
C ALA A 48 -3.50 2.90 -5.91
N ILE A 49 -2.51 2.96 -6.81
CA ILE A 49 -2.44 3.99 -7.85
C ILE A 49 -3.16 3.45 -9.08
N ILE A 50 -4.43 3.83 -9.24
CA ILE A 50 -5.29 3.31 -10.30
C ILE A 50 -5.20 4.23 -11.51
N VAL A 51 -4.73 3.68 -12.64
CA VAL A 51 -4.68 4.38 -13.92
C VAL A 51 -5.79 3.90 -14.84
N ASN A 52 -6.23 4.76 -15.77
CA ASN A 52 -7.07 4.30 -16.88
C ASN A 52 -6.24 3.49 -17.91
N GLN A 53 -6.91 2.83 -18.86
CA GLN A 53 -6.24 1.99 -19.86
C GLN A 53 -5.20 2.73 -20.71
N ALA A 54 -5.43 4.03 -20.98
CA ALA A 54 -4.49 4.86 -21.74
C ALA A 54 -3.28 5.33 -20.90
N MET A 55 -3.28 5.06 -19.58
CA MET A 55 -2.27 5.51 -18.62
C MET A 55 -2.08 7.03 -18.59
N ASP A 56 -3.12 7.80 -18.92
CA ASP A 56 -3.09 9.27 -18.99
C ASP A 56 -3.89 9.94 -17.87
N LYS A 57 -4.62 9.15 -17.06
CA LYS A 57 -5.42 9.62 -15.92
C LYS A 57 -5.22 8.70 -14.73
N ILE A 58 -5.21 9.29 -13.55
CA ILE A 58 -5.16 8.60 -12.26
C ILE A 58 -6.50 8.84 -11.55
N LEU A 59 -7.09 7.79 -10.99
CA LEU A 59 -8.28 7.89 -10.17
C LEU A 59 -7.88 8.24 -8.73
N PHE A 60 -8.48 9.32 -8.22
CA PHE A 60 -8.35 9.77 -6.83
C PHE A 60 -9.74 9.79 -6.17
N VAL A 61 -9.77 9.69 -4.84
CA VAL A 61 -10.95 9.93 -4.02
C VAL A 61 -10.82 11.28 -3.31
N TYR A 62 -11.92 12.01 -3.21
CA TYR A 62 -11.95 13.29 -2.50
C TYR A 62 -12.24 13.07 -1.02
N HIS A 63 -11.30 13.47 -0.16
CA HIS A 63 -11.41 13.33 1.28
C HIS A 63 -12.17 14.52 1.88
N ASN A 64 -13.41 14.30 2.33
CA ASN A 64 -14.30 15.38 2.79
C ASN A 64 -13.79 16.16 4.01
N ILE A 65 -12.96 15.57 4.88
CA ILE A 65 -12.44 16.29 6.07
C ILE A 65 -11.23 17.15 5.69
N TYR A 66 -10.34 16.62 4.86
CA TYR A 66 -9.11 17.32 4.47
C TYR A 66 -9.28 18.19 3.23
N GLN A 67 -10.45 18.10 2.59
CA GLN A 67 -10.80 18.84 1.37
C GLN A 67 -9.74 18.67 0.26
N SER A 68 -9.18 17.47 0.15
CA SER A 68 -8.07 17.13 -0.74
C SER A 68 -8.34 15.83 -1.50
N TRP A 69 -7.63 15.64 -2.61
CA TRP A 69 -7.66 14.40 -3.37
C TRP A 69 -6.51 13.49 -2.92
N SER A 70 -6.81 12.22 -2.66
CA SER A 70 -5.79 11.20 -2.36
C SER A 70 -6.01 9.93 -3.18
N TRP A 71 -4.95 9.15 -3.38
CA TRP A 71 -5.10 7.74 -3.75
C TRP A 71 -5.77 6.97 -2.60
N VAL A 72 -6.21 5.76 -2.91
CA VAL A 72 -6.94 4.87 -1.98
C VAL A 72 -6.01 3.78 -1.44
N GLY A 73 -6.39 3.19 -0.32
CA GLY A 73 -5.55 2.21 0.37
C GLY A 73 -5.92 2.05 1.83
N GLY A 74 -5.32 1.06 2.48
CA GLY A 74 -5.67 0.72 3.85
C GLY A 74 -4.64 -0.14 4.56
N HIS A 75 -5.00 -0.46 5.80
CA HIS A 75 -4.22 -1.31 6.68
C HIS A 75 -4.23 -2.75 6.17
N ASN A 76 -3.09 -3.44 6.29
CA ASN A 76 -3.04 -4.86 5.95
C ASN A 76 -3.79 -5.73 6.96
N ASP A 77 -3.91 -5.32 8.22
CA ASP A 77 -4.74 -6.01 9.23
C ASP A 77 -4.53 -7.52 9.29
N ASP A 78 -3.27 -7.91 9.46
CA ASP A 78 -2.80 -9.29 9.50
C ASP A 78 -2.91 -10.07 8.16
N ASP A 79 -3.39 -9.44 7.08
CA ASP A 79 -3.39 -9.99 5.72
C ASP A 79 -2.01 -9.82 5.05
N PRO A 80 -1.27 -10.91 4.75
CA PRO A 80 0.03 -10.85 4.10
C PRO A 80 -0.06 -10.67 2.57
N ASP A 81 -1.26 -10.67 1.98
CA ASP A 81 -1.47 -10.42 0.55
C ASP A 81 -1.76 -8.93 0.27
N PHE A 82 -0.68 -8.18 0.07
CA PHE A 82 -0.73 -6.74 -0.19
C PHE A 82 -1.51 -6.39 -1.47
N LEU A 83 -1.49 -7.28 -2.47
CA LEU A 83 -2.23 -7.04 -3.70
C LEU A 83 -3.72 -7.25 -3.46
N HIS A 84 -4.09 -8.28 -2.68
CA HIS A 84 -5.46 -8.48 -2.24
C HIS A 84 -5.99 -7.25 -1.49
N VAL A 85 -5.25 -6.76 -0.49
CA VAL A 85 -5.63 -5.57 0.31
C VAL A 85 -5.78 -4.34 -0.58
N ALA A 86 -4.79 -4.03 -1.42
CA ALA A 86 -4.88 -2.89 -2.34
C ALA A 86 -6.11 -2.95 -3.26
N LEU A 87 -6.42 -4.14 -3.81
CA LEU A 87 -7.59 -4.33 -4.68
C LEU A 87 -8.91 -4.27 -3.91
N LYS A 88 -8.95 -4.71 -2.65
CA LYS A 88 -10.12 -4.64 -1.77
C LYS A 88 -10.45 -3.17 -1.47
N GLU A 89 -9.49 -2.44 -0.90
CA GLU A 89 -9.67 -1.02 -0.53
C GLU A 89 -10.01 -0.17 -1.76
N ALA A 90 -9.34 -0.41 -2.88
CA ALA A 90 -9.66 0.26 -4.13
C ALA A 90 -11.12 0.09 -4.58
N LYS A 91 -11.71 -1.09 -4.40
CA LYS A 91 -13.13 -1.33 -4.73
C LYS A 91 -14.08 -0.70 -3.72
N GLU A 92 -13.74 -0.77 -2.43
CA GLU A 92 -14.55 -0.25 -1.32
C GLU A 92 -14.63 1.27 -1.36
N GLU A 93 -13.51 1.96 -1.54
CA GLU A 93 -13.44 3.43 -1.49
C GLU A 93 -13.91 4.11 -2.79
N THR A 94 -13.68 3.49 -3.96
CA THR A 94 -14.01 4.10 -5.26
C THR A 94 -15.34 3.63 -5.85
N GLY A 95 -15.86 2.49 -5.38
CA GLY A 95 -17.03 1.81 -5.95
C GLY A 95 -16.78 1.11 -7.30
N VAL A 96 -15.58 1.19 -7.87
CA VAL A 96 -15.22 0.53 -9.15
C VAL A 96 -15.32 -0.99 -9.00
N LYS A 97 -16.03 -1.65 -9.92
CA LYS A 97 -16.31 -3.10 -9.84
C LYS A 97 -15.21 -3.99 -10.42
N LYS A 98 -14.48 -3.49 -11.43
CA LYS A 98 -13.44 -4.24 -12.12
C LYS A 98 -12.14 -3.43 -12.13
N ILE A 99 -11.20 -3.88 -11.32
CA ILE A 99 -9.84 -3.36 -11.22
C ILE A 99 -8.93 -4.57 -11.45
N VAL A 100 -7.91 -4.40 -12.27
CA VAL A 100 -6.90 -5.43 -12.56
C VAL A 100 -5.51 -4.85 -12.31
N PRO A 101 -4.57 -5.64 -11.77
CA PRO A 101 -3.16 -5.26 -11.64
C PRO A 101 -2.45 -5.13 -12.99
#